data_AF-A0A9E4A429-F1
#
_entry.id   AF-A0A9E4A429-F1
#
_cell.length_a   1.000
_cell.length_b   1.000
_cell.length_c   1.000
_cell.angle_alpha   90.00
_cell.angle_beta   90.00
_cell.angle_gamma   90.00
#
_symmetry.space_group_name_H-M   'P 1'
#
loop_
_entity.id
_entity.type
_entity.pdbx_description
1 polymer ?
#
loop_
_entity_poly.entity_id
_entity_poly.type
_entity_poly.pdbx_seq_one_letter_code
_entity_poly.pdbx_strand_id
1 'polypeptide(L)'
;MLTPDEKQFYDENGYVLRQGLVSPEEIEKVQAEIHNIHSRMAKQSIEGVEVAWEEFDDPNMPPRIKQLMQSELVSPTLNKILRSGAMLDIIEQLIGPDISLFHSKLLPK
;
A
#
# COMPACT_ATOMS: atom_id res chain seq x y z
N MET A 1 9.18 -5.25 -15.72
CA MET A 1 8.69 -6.31 -16.63
C MET A 1 8.91 -7.68 -16.02
N LEU A 2 8.00 -8.62 -16.26
CA LEU A 2 8.12 -10.00 -15.81
C LEU A 2 8.87 -10.84 -16.85
N THR A 3 9.53 -11.90 -16.40
CA THR A 3 10.03 -12.95 -17.31
C THR A 3 8.89 -13.83 -17.82
N PRO A 4 9.09 -14.60 -18.92
CA PRO A 4 8.11 -15.58 -19.36
C PRO A 4 7.72 -16.58 -18.26
N ASP A 5 8.69 -17.05 -17.48
CA ASP A 5 8.45 -18.01 -16.38
C ASP A 5 7.65 -17.37 -15.24
N GLU A 6 7.94 -16.12 -14.87
CA GLU A 6 7.18 -15.36 -13.89
C GLU A 6 5.73 -15.13 -14.35
N LYS A 7 5.54 -14.85 -15.65
CA LYS A 7 4.19 -14.69 -16.22
C LYS A 7 3.44 -16.02 -16.24
N GLN A 8 4.07 -17.11 -16.68
CA GLN A 8 3.45 -18.43 -16.66
C GLN A 8 3.07 -18.85 -15.23
N PHE A 9 3.95 -18.59 -14.26
CA PHE A 9 3.66 -18.85 -12.86
C PHE A 9 2.41 -18.07 -12.39
N TYR A 10 2.27 -16.79 -12.76
CA TYR A 10 1.07 -16.03 -12.48
C TYR A 10 -0.17 -16.63 -13.13
N ASP A 11 -0.10 -17.01 -14.41
CA ASP A 11 -1.24 -17.59 -15.14
C ASP A 11 -1.72 -18.91 -14.50
N GLU A 12 -0.80 -19.69 -13.92
CA GLU A 12 -1.11 -20.97 -13.26
C GLU A 12 -1.58 -20.81 -11.79
N ASN A 13 -1.05 -19.82 -11.06
CA ASN A 13 -1.21 -19.73 -9.60
C ASN A 13 -2.01 -18.50 -9.11
N GLY A 14 -2.23 -17.51 -9.98
CA GLY A 14 -2.93 -16.27 -9.66
C GLY A 14 -2.12 -15.25 -8.86
N TYR A 15 -0.81 -15.47 -8.65
CA TYR A 15 0.09 -14.52 -8.00
C TYR A 15 1.52 -14.65 -8.53
N VAL A 16 2.34 -13.62 -8.35
CA VAL A 16 3.78 -13.64 -8.65
C VAL A 16 4.54 -12.79 -7.64
N LEU A 17 5.69 -13.27 -7.19
CA LEU A 17 6.57 -12.53 -6.28
C LEU A 17 7.65 -11.81 -7.09
N ARG A 18 7.66 -10.47 -7.04
CA ARG A 18 8.75 -9.67 -7.61
C ARG A 18 9.62 -9.05 -6.52
N GLN A 19 10.80 -9.61 -6.32
CA GLN A 19 11.78 -9.08 -5.37
C GLN A 19 12.47 -7.82 -5.92
N GLY A 20 12.79 -6.88 -5.03
CA GLY A 20 13.54 -5.66 -5.39
C GLY A 20 12.77 -4.67 -6.27
N LEU A 21 11.44 -4.80 -6.37
CA LEU A 21 10.61 -3.86 -7.13
C LEU A 21 10.59 -2.46 -6.50
N VAL A 22 10.67 -2.40 -5.18
CA VAL A 22 10.73 -1.16 -4.39
C VAL A 22 12.09 -1.12 -3.70
N SER A 23 12.77 0.03 -3.75
CA SER A 23 14.11 0.15 -3.17
C SER A 23 14.05 0.16 -1.63
N PRO A 24 15.12 -0.27 -0.94
CA PRO A 24 15.20 -0.16 0.52
C PRO A 24 14.99 1.27 1.02
N GLU A 25 15.53 2.27 0.33
CA GLU A 25 15.40 3.68 0.69
C GLU A 25 13.95 4.18 0.54
N GLU A 26 13.24 3.71 -0.48
CA GLU A 26 11.82 4.00 -0.66
C GLU A 26 10.97 3.36 0.45
N ILE A 27 11.30 2.12 0.85
CA ILE A 27 10.66 1.44 1.98
C ILE A 27 10.86 2.22 3.28
N GLU A 28 12.10 2.64 3.57
CA GLU A 28 12.43 3.44 4.76
C GLU A 28 11.67 4.78 4.78
N LYS A 29 11.55 5.45 3.63
CA LYS A 29 10.76 6.68 3.51
C LYS A 29 9.28 6.45 3.78
N VAL A 30 8.68 5.40 3.21
CA VAL A 30 7.28 5.06 3.51
C VAL A 30 7.09 4.79 5.00
N GLN A 31 8.01 4.03 5.63
CA GLN A 31 7.97 3.77 7.07
C GLN A 31 8.03 5.06 7.90
N ALA A 32 8.90 6.01 7.52
CA ALA A 32 8.98 7.32 8.17
C ALA A 32 7.69 8.15 7.97
N GLU A 33 7.13 8.15 6.76
CA GLU A 33 5.90 8.88 6.42
C GLU A 33 4.67 8.34 7.16
N ILE A 34 4.62 7.03 7.43
CA ILE A 34 3.55 6.40 8.21
C ILE A 34 3.89 6.28 9.70
N HIS A 35 5.03 6.81 10.14
CA HIS A 35 5.39 6.78 11.56
C HIS A 35 4.31 7.47 12.40
N ASN A 36 3.97 6.85 13.55
CA ASN A 36 2.90 7.29 14.46
C ASN A 36 1.53 7.48 13.80
N ILE A 37 1.22 6.77 12.71
CA ILE A 37 -0.04 6.95 11.96
C ILE A 37 -1.28 6.78 12.85
N HIS A 38 -1.25 5.85 13.80
CA HIS A 38 -2.31 5.64 14.79
C HIS A 38 -2.65 6.93 15.54
N SER A 39 -1.65 7.52 16.20
CA SER A 39 -1.84 8.74 17.00
C SER A 39 -2.15 9.96 16.14
N ARG A 40 -1.60 10.05 14.92
CA ARG A 40 -1.86 11.17 14.00
C ARG A 40 -3.30 11.16 13.50
N MET A 41 -3.78 10.01 13.01
CA MET A 41 -5.13 9.89 12.46
C MET A 41 -6.22 9.97 13.53
N ALA A 42 -5.92 9.56 14.77
CA ALA A 42 -6.84 9.74 15.89
C ALA A 42 -7.03 11.22 16.27
N LYS A 43 -6.02 12.06 16.01
CA LYS A 43 -6.07 13.51 16.29
C LYS A 43 -6.63 14.30 15.12
N GLN A 44 -6.34 13.89 13.89
CA GLN A 44 -6.71 14.61 12.69
C GLN A 44 -6.94 13.64 11.53
N SER A 45 -8.17 13.62 11.03
CA SER A 45 -8.51 12.95 9.78
C SER A 45 -7.92 13.69 8.58
N ILE A 46 -7.55 12.94 7.55
CA ILE A 46 -7.20 13.48 6.24
C ILE A 46 -8.43 13.34 5.33
N GLU A 47 -8.75 14.38 4.56
CA GLU A 47 -9.84 14.33 3.60
C GLU A 47 -9.62 13.22 2.56
N GLY A 48 -10.65 12.43 2.28
CA GLY A 48 -10.59 11.31 1.34
C GLY A 48 -9.93 10.04 1.89
N VAL A 49 -9.45 10.03 3.14
CA VAL A 49 -8.87 8.86 3.81
C VAL A 49 -9.88 8.28 4.80
N GLU A 50 -10.24 7.01 4.62
CA GLU A 50 -11.13 6.30 5.55
C GLU A 50 -10.33 5.42 6.52
N VAL A 51 -10.67 5.47 7.81
CA VAL A 51 -9.98 4.72 8.87
C VAL A 51 -10.97 3.86 9.64
N ALA A 52 -10.72 2.56 9.67
CA ALA A 52 -11.34 1.63 10.59
C ALA A 52 -10.41 1.41 11.79
N TRP A 53 -10.94 1.57 12.99
CA TRP A 53 -10.22 1.42 14.25
C TRP A 53 -10.45 0.02 14.83
N GLU A 54 -9.46 -0.48 15.57
CA GLU A 54 -9.64 -1.65 16.42
C GLU A 54 -10.58 -1.32 17.58
N GLU A 55 -11.36 -2.31 18.00
CA GLU A 55 -12.22 -2.24 19.17
C GLU A 55 -11.50 -2.92 20.34
N PHE A 56 -11.36 -2.19 21.45
CA PHE A 56 -10.75 -2.70 22.67
C PHE A 56 -11.74 -2.64 23.83
N ASP A 57 -11.76 -3.68 24.67
CA ASP A 57 -12.57 -3.69 25.89
C ASP A 57 -12.05 -2.73 26.96
N ASP A 58 -10.74 -2.45 26.98
CA ASP A 58 -10.11 -1.49 27.89
C ASP A 58 -10.12 -0.08 27.28
N PRO A 59 -10.83 0.90 27.88
CA PRO A 59 -10.91 2.26 27.36
C PRO A 59 -9.59 3.05 27.46
N ASN A 60 -8.59 2.54 28.20
CA ASN A 60 -7.27 3.17 28.30
C ASN A 60 -6.32 2.73 27.17
N MET A 61 -6.73 1.76 26.34
CA MET A 61 -5.91 1.34 25.21
C MET A 61 -5.78 2.47 24.17
N PRO A 62 -4.55 2.77 23.72
CA PRO A 62 -4.37 3.78 22.69
C PRO A 62 -5.06 3.34 21.40
N PRO A 63 -5.65 4.27 20.63
CA PRO A 63 -6.36 3.93 19.41
C PRO A 63 -5.41 3.26 18.42
N ARG A 64 -5.83 2.11 17.87
CA ARG A 64 -5.10 1.37 16.84
C ARG A 64 -5.92 1.31 15.58
N ILE A 65 -5.26 1.53 14.46
CA ILE A 65 -5.87 1.46 13.14
C ILE A 65 -5.85 0.00 12.73
N LYS A 66 -7.03 -0.55 12.48
CA LYS A 66 -7.20 -1.86 11.86
C LYS A 66 -6.95 -1.78 10.35
N GLN A 67 -7.49 -0.75 9.73
CA GLN A 67 -7.39 -0.52 8.29
C GLN A 67 -7.44 0.97 7.98
N LEU A 68 -6.57 1.43 7.08
CA LEU A 68 -6.62 2.76 6.49
C LEU A 68 -6.70 2.65 4.97
N MET A 69 -7.72 3.27 4.39
CA MET A 69 -7.97 3.31 2.95
C MET A 69 -7.34 4.57 2.32
N GLN A 70 -7.12 4.55 1.02
CA GLN A 70 -6.48 5.65 0.27
C GLN A 70 -5.11 6.03 0.84
N SER A 71 -4.31 5.02 1.19
CA SER A 71 -2.98 5.20 1.80
C SER A 71 -1.99 5.99 0.94
N GLU A 72 -2.24 6.12 -0.36
CA GLU A 72 -1.48 6.98 -1.27
C GLU A 72 -1.65 8.48 -0.95
N LEU A 73 -2.74 8.88 -0.28
CA LEU A 73 -2.93 10.25 0.20
C LEU A 73 -2.14 10.53 1.49
N VAL A 74 -1.71 9.48 2.20
CA VAL A 74 -0.97 9.58 3.46
C VAL A 74 0.54 9.60 3.23
N SER A 75 1.01 8.83 2.25
CA SER A 75 2.44 8.66 1.96
C SER A 75 2.74 9.08 0.51
N PRO A 76 3.40 10.24 0.29
CA PRO A 76 3.77 10.67 -1.05
C PRO A 76 4.76 9.70 -1.71
N THR A 77 5.61 9.02 -0.94
CA THR A 77 6.51 7.99 -1.48
C THR A 77 5.71 6.77 -1.95
N LEU A 78 4.72 6.29 -1.19
CA LEU A 78 3.83 5.21 -1.62
C LEU A 78 3.05 5.60 -2.88
N ASN A 79 2.52 6.82 -2.92
CA ASN A 79 1.81 7.36 -4.07
C ASN A 79 2.63 7.30 -5.37
N LYS A 80 3.93 7.60 -5.25
CA LYS A 80 4.90 7.51 -6.35
C LYS A 80 5.19 6.06 -6.74
N ILE A 81 5.42 5.17 -5.78
CA ILE A 81 5.70 3.75 -6.05
C ILE A 81 4.55 3.10 -6.84
N LEU A 82 3.30 3.31 -6.40
CA LEU A 82 2.10 2.75 -7.04
C LEU A 82 1.91 3.20 -8.49
N ARG A 83 2.52 4.32 -8.89
CA ARG A 83 2.46 4.89 -10.25
C ARG A 83 3.81 4.84 -10.97
N SER A 84 4.78 4.12 -10.41
CA SER A 84 6.09 3.98 -11.04
C SER A 84 5.99 3.13 -12.30
N GLY A 85 6.82 3.43 -13.31
CA GLY A 85 6.88 2.61 -14.53
C GLY A 85 7.18 1.15 -14.21
N ALA A 86 8.10 0.87 -13.29
CA ALA A 86 8.43 -0.50 -12.89
C ALA A 86 7.21 -1.29 -12.36
N MET A 87 6.31 -0.63 -11.60
CA MET A 87 5.06 -1.22 -11.13
C MET A 87 4.04 -1.37 -12.27
N LEU A 88 3.81 -0.29 -13.02
CA LEU A 88 2.79 -0.26 -14.08
C LEU A 88 3.12 -1.19 -15.25
N ASP A 89 4.40 -1.30 -15.65
CA ASP A 89 4.85 -2.23 -16.70
C ASP A 89 4.57 -3.70 -16.33
N ILE A 90 4.63 -4.03 -15.03
CA ILE A 90 4.30 -5.38 -14.53
C ILE A 90 2.79 -5.57 -14.54
N ILE A 91 2.03 -4.61 -14.00
CA ILE A 91 0.57 -4.72 -13.96
C ILE A 91 0.00 -4.79 -15.39
N GLU A 92 0.53 -4.02 -16.33
CA GLU A 92 0.07 -4.00 -17.73
C GLU A 92 0.24 -5.37 -18.40
N GLN A 93 1.34 -6.07 -18.10
CA GLN A 93 1.55 -7.44 -18.59
C GLN A 93 0.56 -8.45 -18.01
N LEU A 94 0.04 -8.19 -16.81
CA LEU A 94 -0.86 -9.10 -16.11
C LEU A 94 -2.33 -8.86 -16.49
N ILE A 95 -2.77 -7.60 -16.57
CA ILE A 95 -4.19 -7.24 -16.71
C ILE A 95 -4.52 -6.45 -17.98
N GLY A 96 -3.51 -6.04 -18.76
CA GLY A 96 -3.67 -5.19 -19.93
C GLY A 96 -3.48 -3.69 -19.64
N PRO A 97 -3.64 -2.85 -20.68
CA PRO A 97 -3.40 -1.41 -20.61
C PRO A 97 -4.48 -0.65 -19.83
N ASP A 98 -4.36 0.68 -19.77
CA ASP A 98 -5.35 1.60 -19.17
C ASP A 98 -5.60 1.35 -17.67
N ILE A 99 -4.50 1.18 -16.94
CA ILE A 99 -4.49 0.89 -15.51
C ILE A 99 -4.86 2.15 -14.72
N SER A 100 -5.83 2.00 -13.81
CA SER A 100 -6.16 3.01 -12.80
C SER A 100 -6.06 2.42 -11.40
N LEU A 101 -5.56 3.22 -10.45
CA LEU A 101 -5.58 2.86 -9.04
C LEU A 101 -7.01 2.95 -8.53
N PHE A 102 -7.65 1.80 -8.29
CA PHE A 102 -8.99 1.76 -7.71
C PHE A 102 -8.96 2.15 -6.22
N HIS A 103 -8.19 1.42 -5.41
CA HIS A 103 -7.93 1.73 -4.00
C HIS A 103 -6.54 1.26 -3.55
N SER A 104 -5.96 1.94 -2.57
CA SER A 104 -4.85 1.43 -1.78
C SER A 104 -5.24 1.30 -0.31
N LYS A 105 -4.56 0.39 0.40
CA LYS A 105 -4.87 0.06 1.79
C LYS A 105 -3.59 -0.12 2.58
N LEU A 106 -3.53 0.50 3.76
CA LEU A 106 -2.51 0.26 4.76
C LEU A 106 -3.12 -0.54 5.92
N LEU A 107 -2.42 -1.60 6.33
CA LEU A 107 -2.72 -2.40 7.53
C LEU A 107 -1.56 -2.19 8.52
N PRO A 108 -1.58 -1.11 9.32
CA PRO A 108 -0.49 -0.82 10.25
C PRO A 108 -0.48 -1.85 11.39
N LYS A 109 0.72 -2.19 11.87
CA LYS A 109 0.90 -3.05 13.05
C LYS A 109 1.21 -2.20 14.29
#